data_AF-A0A846I7Q5-F1
#
_entry.id   AF-A0A846I7Q5-F1
#
_cell.length_a   1.000
_cell.length_b   1.000
_cell.length_c   1.000
_cell.angle_alpha   90.00
_cell.angle_beta   90.00
_cell.angle_gamma   90.00
#
_symmetry.space_group_name_H-M   'P 1'
#
loop_
_entity.id
_entity.type
_entity.pdbx_description
1 polymer ?
#
loop_
_entity_poly.entity_id
_entity_poly.type
_entity_poly.pdbx_seq_one_letter_code
_entity_poly.pdbx_strand_id
1 'polypeptide(L)'
;MKRTHNILNIILSIIQIIFILPALILENLAKKKMGVIRYLIFKKEEFSSGIFNANNLTIYKWILLFISIIIIIIFIVNMKKKLKCKINFFIIILLNIILFLLVGYESIFNLQAYHFFIIEIFIIIIIEYIKLFINIFSNR
;
A
#
# COMPACT_ATOMS: atom_id res chain seq x y z
N MET A 1 21.84 19.60 -1.83
CA MET A 1 20.45 19.08 -1.65
C MET A 1 20.07 17.94 -2.59
N LYS A 2 20.30 17.99 -3.92
CA LYS A 2 19.86 16.90 -4.84
C LYS A 2 20.37 15.49 -4.49
N ARG A 3 21.61 15.35 -3.98
CA ARG A 3 22.22 14.05 -3.64
C ARG A 3 21.60 13.41 -2.39
N THR A 4 21.30 14.19 -1.36
CA THR A 4 20.67 13.69 -0.12
C THR A 4 19.22 13.26 -0.35
N HIS A 5 18.45 13.97 -1.20
CA HIS A 5 17.10 13.55 -1.60
C HIS A 5 17.12 12.25 -2.42
N ASN A 6 18.14 12.03 -3.25
CA ASN A 6 18.29 10.78 -3.97
C ASN A 6 18.62 9.62 -3.03
N ILE A 7 19.48 9.83 -2.02
CA ILE A 7 19.80 8.81 -1.01
C ILE A 7 18.56 8.45 -0.18
N LEU A 8 17.79 9.44 0.28
CA LEU A 8 16.53 9.21 1.01
C LEU A 8 15.52 8.43 0.16
N ASN A 9 15.33 8.80 -1.10
CA ASN A 9 14.44 8.07 -2.00
C ASN A 9 14.88 6.60 -2.19
N ILE A 10 16.19 6.34 -2.28
CA ILE A 10 16.74 4.98 -2.38
C ILE A 10 16.47 4.19 -1.10
N ILE A 11 16.75 4.77 0.07
CA ILE A 11 16.49 4.12 1.37
C ILE A 11 15.01 3.78 1.51
N LEU A 12 14.12 4.71 1.18
CA LEU A 12 12.68 4.48 1.22
C LEU A 12 12.22 3.38 0.24
N SER A 13 12.85 3.27 -0.94
CA SER A 13 12.59 2.16 -1.87
C SER A 13 13.08 0.81 -1.32
N ILE A 14 14.25 0.77 -0.68
CA ILE A 14 14.76 -0.46 -0.05
C ILE A 14 13.80 -0.93 1.06
N ILE A 15 13.34 0.02 1.89
CA ILE A 15 12.38 -0.26 2.96
C ILE A 15 11.09 -0.88 2.38
N GLN A 16 10.54 -0.33 1.30
CA GLN A 16 9.36 -0.92 0.66
C GLN A 16 9.58 -2.35 0.17
N ILE A 17 10.74 -2.65 -0.42
CA ILE A 17 11.07 -4.03 -0.86
C ILE A 17 11.09 -4.98 0.34
N ILE A 18 11.67 -4.55 1.47
CA ILE A 18 11.69 -5.34 2.71
C ILE A 18 10.26 -5.59 3.21
N PHE A 19 9.37 -4.60 3.09
CA PHE A 19 7.97 -4.72 3.54
C PHE A 19 7.07 -5.57 2.64
N ILE A 20 7.46 -5.90 1.40
CA ILE A 20 6.65 -6.77 0.52
C ILE A 20 6.85 -8.26 0.84
N LEU A 21 8.00 -8.60 1.42
CA LEU A 21 8.39 -9.99 1.64
C LEU A 21 7.58 -10.71 2.73
N PRO A 22 7.24 -10.11 3.89
CA PRO A 22 6.65 -10.85 5.00
C PRO A 22 5.30 -11.50 4.68
N ALA A 23 4.35 -10.82 4.04
CA ALA A 23 3.05 -11.42 3.70
C ALA A 23 3.19 -12.52 2.64
N LEU A 24 4.09 -12.36 1.66
CA LEU A 24 4.41 -13.42 0.69
C LEU A 24 5.01 -14.65 1.38
N ILE A 25 5.93 -14.44 2.32
CA ILE A 25 6.53 -15.53 3.11
C ILE A 25 5.46 -16.21 3.97
N LEU A 26 4.61 -15.44 4.66
CA LEU A 26 3.53 -15.96 5.49
C LEU A 26 2.55 -16.80 4.68
N GLU A 27 2.11 -16.31 3.52
CA GLU A 27 1.20 -17.03 2.62
C GLU A 27 1.82 -18.36 2.14
N ASN A 28 3.10 -18.35 1.78
CA ASN A 28 3.82 -19.57 1.38
C ASN A 28 4.00 -20.55 2.53
N LEU A 29 4.29 -20.04 3.74
CA LEU A 29 4.45 -20.87 4.93
C LEU A 29 3.12 -21.45 5.40
N ALA A 30 2.01 -20.74 5.23
CA ALA A 30 0.70 -21.20 5.63
C ALA A 30 0.26 -22.46 4.86
N LYS A 31 0.67 -22.57 3.59
CA LYS A 31 0.51 -23.78 2.77
C LYS A 31 1.37 -24.96 3.21
N LYS A 32 2.47 -24.72 3.95
CA LYS A 32 3.47 -25.73 4.33
C LYS A 32 3.44 -26.13 5.80
N LYS A 33 3.00 -25.24 6.70
CA LYS A 33 3.12 -25.39 8.15
C LYS A 33 1.78 -25.16 8.84
N MET A 34 1.28 -26.22 9.49
CA MET A 34 0.02 -26.21 10.26
C MET A 34 -0.02 -25.12 11.35
N GLY A 35 1.12 -24.84 11.99
CA GLY A 35 1.20 -23.78 13.01
C GLY A 35 0.95 -22.38 12.44
N VAL A 36 1.44 -22.12 11.22
CA VAL A 36 1.30 -20.81 10.58
C VAL A 36 -0.14 -20.58 10.12
N ILE A 37 -0.79 -21.60 9.55
CA ILE A 37 -2.21 -21.47 9.16
C ILE A 37 -3.12 -21.26 10.38
N ARG A 38 -2.88 -21.97 11.49
CA ARG A 38 -3.64 -21.73 12.74
C ARG A 38 -3.45 -20.31 13.26
N TYR A 39 -2.20 -19.81 13.24
CA TYR A 39 -1.91 -18.44 13.60
C TYR A 39 -2.62 -17.43 12.70
N LEU A 40 -2.62 -17.65 11.38
CA LEU A 40 -3.30 -16.76 10.43
C LEU A 40 -4.82 -16.80 10.58
N ILE A 41 -5.42 -17.95 10.87
CA ILE A 41 -6.86 -18.06 11.15
C ILE A 41 -7.22 -17.27 12.41
N PHE A 42 -6.47 -17.47 13.49
CA PHE A 42 -6.66 -16.72 14.73
C PHE A 42 -6.54 -15.20 14.50
N LYS A 43 -5.48 -14.78 13.78
CA LYS A 43 -5.28 -13.36 13.45
C LYS A 43 -6.35 -12.83 12.50
N LYS A 44 -6.89 -13.65 11.60
CA LYS A 44 -7.98 -13.27 10.73
C LYS A 44 -9.21 -12.89 11.56
N GLU A 45 -9.60 -13.71 12.53
CA GLU A 45 -10.72 -13.41 13.42
C GLU A 45 -10.48 -12.16 14.28
N GLU A 46 -9.27 -12.02 14.83
CA GLU A 46 -8.88 -10.83 15.61
C GLU A 46 -8.95 -9.54 14.77
N PHE A 47 -8.45 -9.58 13.53
CA PHE A 47 -8.49 -8.43 12.62
C PHE A 47 -9.90 -8.11 12.13
N SER A 48 -10.69 -9.13 11.78
CA SER A 48 -12.07 -8.95 11.30
C SER A 48 -13.03 -8.49 12.41
N SER A 49 -12.74 -8.79 13.68
CA SER A 49 -13.51 -8.25 14.82
C SER A 49 -13.04 -6.85 15.23
N GLY A 50 -11.77 -6.52 14.98
CA GLY A 50 -11.17 -5.22 15.30
C GLY A 50 -11.11 -4.24 14.11
N ILE A 51 -9.89 -3.93 13.68
CA ILE A 51 -9.57 -2.83 12.76
C ILE A 51 -10.15 -3.03 11.37
N PHE A 52 -10.33 -4.28 10.94
CA PHE A 52 -10.84 -4.67 9.62
C PHE A 52 -12.25 -5.26 9.68
N ASN A 53 -13.08 -4.79 10.62
CA ASN A 53 -14.50 -5.13 10.61
C ASN A 53 -15.23 -4.58 9.37
N ALA A 54 -16.40 -5.12 9.07
CA ALA A 54 -17.15 -4.78 7.85
C ALA A 54 -17.48 -3.27 7.74
N ASN A 55 -17.80 -2.61 8.86
CA ASN A 55 -18.07 -1.18 8.88
C ASN A 55 -16.80 -0.36 8.56
N ASN A 56 -15.68 -0.71 9.17
CA ASN A 56 -14.39 -0.05 8.97
C ASN A 56 -13.87 -0.27 7.54
N LEU A 57 -14.00 -1.48 6.99
CA LEU A 57 -13.64 -1.76 5.59
C LEU A 57 -14.46 -0.90 4.62
N THR A 58 -15.76 -0.71 4.90
CA THR A 58 -16.62 0.17 4.11
C THR A 58 -16.14 1.63 4.19
N ILE A 59 -15.79 2.10 5.40
CA ILE A 59 -15.23 3.44 5.61
C ILE A 59 -13.89 3.59 4.86
N TYR A 60 -12.97 2.62 4.97
CA TYR A 60 -11.69 2.63 4.27
C TYR A 60 -11.87 2.67 2.75
N LYS A 61 -12.85 1.94 2.21
CA LYS A 61 -13.17 1.97 0.78
C LYS A 61 -13.57 3.36 0.32
N TRP A 62 -14.43 4.06 1.07
CA TRP A 62 -14.82 5.44 0.76
C TRP A 62 -13.65 6.41 0.89
N ILE A 63 -12.83 6.26 1.93
CA ILE A 63 -11.62 7.07 2.12
C ILE A 63 -10.64 6.88 0.96
N LEU A 64 -10.39 5.65 0.53
CA LEU A 64 -9.52 5.35 -0.61
C LEU A 64 -10.04 5.97 -1.90
N LEU A 65 -11.36 5.92 -2.12
CA LEU A 65 -11.99 6.55 -3.28
C LEU A 65 -11.78 8.07 -3.23
N PHE A 66 -12.03 8.72 -2.08
CA PHE A 66 -11.78 10.15 -1.90
C PHE A 66 -10.32 10.54 -2.15
N ILE A 67 -9.37 9.78 -1.57
CA ILE A 67 -7.93 9.98 -1.74
C ILE A 67 -7.52 9.83 -3.21
N SER A 68 -8.06 8.84 -3.92
CA SER A 68 -7.76 8.63 -5.34
C SER A 68 -8.18 9.82 -6.21
N ILE A 69 -9.35 10.41 -5.93
CA ILE A 69 -9.80 11.63 -6.63
C ILE A 69 -8.80 12.78 -6.40
N ILE A 70 -8.37 12.99 -5.16
CA ILE A 70 -7.39 14.04 -4.82
C ILE A 70 -6.09 13.83 -5.59
N ILE A 71 -5.57 12.60 -5.64
CA ILE A 71 -4.32 12.30 -6.37
C ILE A 71 -4.48 12.58 -7.86
N ILE A 72 -5.61 12.22 -8.46
CA ILE A 72 -5.88 12.46 -9.88
C ILE A 72 -5.89 13.97 -10.16
N ILE A 73 -6.53 14.77 -9.32
CA ILE A 73 -6.53 16.24 -9.45
C ILE A 73 -5.10 16.78 -9.37
N ILE A 74 -4.33 16.36 -8.35
CA ILE A 74 -2.94 16.78 -8.17
C ILE A 74 -2.08 16.34 -9.37
N PHE A 75 -2.31 15.15 -9.92
CA PHE A 75 -1.62 14.65 -11.09
C PHE A 75 -1.87 15.54 -12.31
N ILE A 76 -3.13 15.86 -12.61
CA ILE A 76 -3.53 16.74 -13.72
C ILE A 76 -2.86 18.11 -13.61
N VAL A 77 -2.93 18.74 -12.42
CA VAL A 77 -2.30 20.05 -12.17
C VAL A 77 -0.77 20.00 -12.37
N ASN A 78 -0.15 18.87 -12.04
CA ASN A 78 1.30 18.69 -12.13
C ASN A 78 1.79 18.05 -13.45
N MET A 79 0.93 17.91 -14.47
CA MET A 79 1.27 17.26 -15.76
C MET A 79 2.45 17.89 -16.51
N LYS A 80 2.75 19.17 -16.24
CA LYS A 80 3.89 19.89 -16.84
C LYS A 80 5.25 19.56 -16.19
N LYS A 81 5.28 18.76 -15.11
CA LYS A 81 6.53 18.37 -14.41
C LYS A 81 7.32 17.27 -15.13
N LYS A 82 8.56 17.08 -14.68
CA LYS A 82 9.50 16.07 -15.19
C LYS A 82 8.94 14.65 -15.13
N LEU A 83 9.39 13.79 -16.05
CA LEU A 83 8.99 12.38 -16.19
C LEU A 83 9.05 11.58 -14.87
N LYS A 84 10.07 11.80 -14.03
CA LYS A 84 10.22 11.14 -12.73
C LYS A 84 9.01 11.38 -11.80
N CYS A 85 8.44 12.59 -11.80
CA CYS A 85 7.25 12.85 -11.00
C CYS A 85 6.03 12.10 -11.55
N LYS A 86 5.89 12.00 -12.87
CA LYS A 86 4.79 11.28 -13.53
C LYS A 86 4.80 9.79 -13.18
N ILE A 87 5.99 9.17 -13.16
CA ILE A 87 6.17 7.76 -12.77
C ILE A 87 5.70 7.54 -11.33
N ASN A 88 6.08 8.41 -10.38
CA ASN A 88 5.65 8.27 -8.99
C ASN A 88 4.13 8.39 -8.83
N PHE A 89 3.49 9.33 -9.53
CA PHE A 89 2.03 9.43 -9.53
C PHE A 89 1.36 8.17 -10.09
N PHE A 90 1.91 7.62 -11.19
CA PHE A 90 1.41 6.38 -11.77
C PHE A 90 1.51 5.19 -10.79
N ILE A 91 2.65 5.04 -10.10
CA ILE A 91 2.85 4.01 -9.08
C ILE A 91 1.82 4.17 -7.95
N ILE A 92 1.59 5.39 -7.46
CA ILE A 92 0.63 5.65 -6.38
C ILE A 92 -0.80 5.31 -6.82
N ILE A 93 -1.20 5.67 -8.04
CA ILE A 93 -2.53 5.33 -8.57
C ILE A 93 -2.69 3.81 -8.65
N LEU A 94 -1.68 3.12 -9.17
CA LEU A 94 -1.69 1.65 -9.28
C LEU A 94 -1.79 0.97 -7.92
N LEU A 95 -1.01 1.43 -6.92
CA LEU A 95 -1.08 0.91 -5.56
C LEU A 95 -2.45 1.18 -4.90
N ASN A 96 -3.04 2.35 -5.10
CA ASN A 96 -4.39 2.64 -4.59
C ASN A 96 -5.45 1.74 -5.21
N ILE A 97 -5.35 1.45 -6.52
CA ILE A 97 -6.27 0.51 -7.18
C ILE A 97 -6.11 -0.90 -6.59
N ILE A 98 -4.88 -1.37 -6.40
CA ILE A 98 -4.63 -2.69 -5.78
C ILE A 98 -5.21 -2.73 -4.37
N LEU A 99 -4.98 -1.70 -3.55
CA LEU A 99 -5.51 -1.64 -2.20
C LEU A 99 -7.04 -1.59 -2.18
N PHE A 100 -7.65 -0.82 -3.08
CA PHE A 100 -9.10 -0.74 -3.23
C PHE A 100 -9.71 -2.09 -3.62
N LEU A 101 -9.05 -2.82 -4.53
CA LEU A 101 -9.48 -4.17 -4.92
C LEU A 101 -9.38 -5.14 -3.75
N LEU A 102 -8.26 -5.13 -3.02
CA LEU A 102 -8.08 -5.99 -1.86
C LEU A 102 -9.16 -5.71 -0.82
N VAL A 103 -9.33 -4.46 -0.39
CA VAL A 103 -10.34 -4.06 0.62
C VAL A 103 -11.76 -4.31 0.14
N GLY A 104 -12.05 -4.13 -1.15
CA GLY A 104 -13.39 -4.23 -1.72
C GLY A 104 -13.85 -5.65 -2.04
N TYR A 105 -12.92 -6.60 -2.22
CA TYR A 105 -13.22 -7.92 -2.76
C TYR A 105 -12.42 -9.04 -2.07
N GLU A 106 -12.54 -9.18 -0.75
CA GLU A 106 -11.88 -10.24 0.03
C GLU A 106 -12.13 -11.65 -0.57
N SER A 107 -13.37 -11.90 -1.02
CA SER A 107 -13.80 -13.20 -1.57
C SER A 107 -13.09 -13.60 -2.87
N ILE A 108 -12.55 -12.64 -3.63
CA ILE A 108 -11.88 -12.91 -4.91
C ILE A 108 -10.46 -13.44 -4.69
N PHE A 109 -9.76 -12.94 -3.68
CA PHE A 109 -8.34 -13.25 -3.50
C PHE A 109 -8.10 -14.51 -2.65
N ASN A 110 -9.02 -14.83 -1.72
CA ASN A 110 -8.96 -16.02 -0.86
C ASN A 110 -7.57 -16.30 -0.25
N LEU A 111 -6.86 -15.23 0.13
CA LEU A 111 -5.50 -15.29 0.69
C LEU A 111 -5.57 -15.58 2.20
N GLN A 112 -4.71 -16.46 2.69
CA GLN A 112 -4.64 -16.77 4.12
C GLN A 112 -4.02 -15.61 4.90
N ALA A 113 -3.03 -14.93 4.33
CA ALA A 113 -2.39 -13.75 4.89
C ALA A 113 -3.02 -12.41 4.44
N TYR A 114 -4.30 -12.41 4.05
CA TYR A 114 -5.01 -11.27 3.46
C TYR A 114 -4.83 -9.94 4.21
N HIS A 115 -5.09 -9.92 5.53
CA HIS A 115 -4.97 -8.70 6.33
C HIS A 115 -3.53 -8.15 6.36
N PHE A 116 -2.52 -9.03 6.32
CA PHE A 116 -1.13 -8.61 6.25
C PHE A 116 -0.79 -7.95 4.91
N PHE A 117 -1.33 -8.45 3.79
CA PHE A 117 -1.17 -7.79 2.49
C PHE A 117 -1.78 -6.38 2.48
N ILE A 118 -2.96 -6.18 3.10
CA ILE A 118 -3.56 -4.85 3.21
C ILE A 118 -2.64 -3.91 3.99
N ILE A 119 -2.15 -4.36 5.15
CA ILE A 119 -1.26 -3.56 6.01
C ILE A 119 0.03 -3.19 5.26
N GLU A 120 0.66 -4.15 4.58
CA GLU A 120 1.89 -3.90 3.82
C GLU A 120 1.68 -2.88 2.70
N ILE A 121 0.63 -3.05 1.89
CA ILE A 121 0.34 -2.12 0.79
C ILE A 121 0.01 -0.73 1.33
N PHE A 122 -0.70 -0.65 2.46
CA PHE A 122 -0.97 0.62 3.12
C PHE A 122 0.32 1.35 3.54
N ILE A 123 1.27 0.63 4.15
CA ILE A 123 2.59 1.18 4.51
C ILE A 123 3.36 1.63 3.27
N ILE A 124 3.36 0.83 2.20
CA ILE A 124 4.04 1.17 0.94
C ILE A 124 3.47 2.45 0.32
N ILE A 125 2.13 2.61 0.35
CA ILE A 125 1.44 3.81 -0.12
C ILE A 125 1.85 5.04 0.69
N ILE A 126 1.91 4.94 2.03
CA ILE A 126 2.38 6.03 2.89
C ILE A 126 3.81 6.45 2.50
N ILE A 127 4.70 5.48 2.29
CA ILE A 127 6.09 5.77 1.88
C ILE A 127 6.11 6.45 0.50
N GLU A 128 5.28 6.02 -0.46
CA GLU A 128 5.20 6.68 -1.76
C GLU A 128 4.66 8.11 -1.67
N TYR A 129 3.69 8.39 -0.78
CA TYR A 129 3.26 9.76 -0.54
C TYR A 129 4.40 10.63 0.00
N ILE A 130 5.20 10.11 0.93
CA ILE A 130 6.37 10.81 1.47
C ILE A 130 7.37 11.11 0.34
N LYS A 131 7.69 10.13 -0.50
CA LYS A 131 8.57 10.33 -1.67
C LYS A 131 8.00 11.36 -2.63
N LEU A 132 6.70 11.31 -2.90
CA LEU A 132 6.04 12.27 -3.79
C LEU A 132 6.13 13.68 -3.23
N PHE A 133 5.87 13.85 -1.94
CA PHE A 133 6.02 15.12 -1.24
C PHE A 133 7.44 15.66 -1.37
N ILE A 134 8.47 14.88 -0.99
CA ILE A 134 9.88 15.27 -1.11
C ILE A 134 10.22 15.69 -2.55
N ASN A 135 9.77 14.93 -3.55
CA ASN A 135 10.04 15.21 -4.96
C ASN A 135 9.30 16.45 -5.49
N ILE A 136 8.13 16.79 -4.95
CA ILE A 136 7.42 18.04 -5.31
C ILE A 136 8.14 19.25 -4.73
N PHE A 137 8.56 19.19 -3.45
CA PHE A 137 9.24 20.30 -2.77
C PHE A 137 10.67 20.51 -3.26
N SER A 138 11.41 19.44 -3.59
CA SER A 138 12.79 19.55 -4.10
C SER A 138 12.89 20.05 -5.55
N ASN A 139 11.79 20.09 -6.30
CA ASN A 139 11.76 20.47 -7.71
C ASN A 139 11.12 21.85 -7.94
N ARG A 140 10.65 22.51 -6.86
CA ARG A 140 10.55 23.97 -6.76
C ARG A 140 11.93 24.53 -6.45
#